data_AF-A0A1V9H5F4-F1
#
_entry.id   AF-A0A1V9H5F4-F1
#
_cell.length_a   1.000
_cell.length_b   1.000
_cell.length_c   1.000
_cell.angle_alpha   90.00
_cell.angle_beta   90.00
_cell.angle_gamma   90.00
#
_symmetry.space_group_name_H-M   'P 1'
#
loop_
_entity.id
_entity.type
_entity.pdbx_description
1 polymer ?
#
loop_
_entity_poly.entity_id
_entity_poly.type
_entity_poly.pdbx_seq_one_letter_code
_entity_poly.pdbx_strand_id
1 'polypeptide(L)'
;MSPQSLPLRDVHLPPSPSWWPLAPGWWLVIAMVVLVVGSAFFWWWRRRQRQRRWLAAFDAELARATTPAQRLAAVSVLLRRAARRVDPQADRLQGDAWLQFLDGRKRKDQVFSQGPGRAVLEGGFQRAPAVSDLPAVEALARQRFVTLMRGRR
;
A
#
# COMPACT_ATOMS: atom_id res chain seq x y z
N MET A 1 66.94 39.29 -52.68
CA MET A 1 66.87 38.14 -51.76
C MET A 1 65.44 38.06 -51.26
N SER A 2 64.64 37.17 -51.84
CA SER A 2 63.21 37.06 -51.52
C SER A 2 63.04 36.29 -50.20
N PRO A 3 62.29 36.83 -49.22
CA PRO A 3 62.09 36.13 -47.95
C PRO A 3 61.27 34.87 -48.20
N GLN A 4 61.80 33.72 -47.79
CA GLN A 4 61.11 32.44 -47.85
C GLN A 4 59.98 32.44 -46.82
N SER A 5 58.73 32.47 -47.28
CA SER A 5 57.56 32.31 -46.43
C SER A 5 57.43 30.83 -46.01
N LEU A 6 57.58 30.59 -44.71
CA LEU A 6 57.36 29.27 -44.12
C LEU A 6 55.88 28.86 -44.29
N PRO A 7 55.59 27.66 -44.83
CA PRO A 7 54.22 27.23 -45.02
C PRO A 7 53.63 26.90 -43.65
N LEU A 8 52.75 27.77 -43.16
CA LEU A 8 51.95 27.50 -41.96
C LEU A 8 51.06 26.29 -42.26
N ARG A 9 51.29 25.19 -41.55
CA ARG A 9 50.49 23.97 -41.63
C ARG A 9 49.32 24.11 -40.68
N ASP A 10 48.10 24.00 -41.19
CA ASP A 10 46.86 24.10 -40.40
C ASP A 10 46.88 23.14 -39.20
N VAL A 11 46.57 23.70 -38.03
CA VAL A 11 46.47 22.98 -36.75
C VAL A 11 45.34 21.96 -36.86
N HIS A 12 45.71 20.68 -36.91
CA HIS A 12 44.76 19.58 -36.81
C HIS A 12 44.35 19.43 -35.34
N LEU A 13 43.12 19.80 -34.99
CA LEU A 13 42.56 19.45 -33.69
C LEU A 13 42.33 17.93 -33.63
N PRO A 14 42.77 17.24 -32.56
CA PRO A 14 42.48 15.82 -32.41
C PRO A 14 40.95 15.63 -32.31
N PRO A 15 40.43 14.52 -32.87
CA PRO A 15 39.02 14.19 -32.71
C PRO A 15 38.67 14.09 -31.22
N SER A 16 37.50 14.59 -30.86
CA SER A 16 37.00 14.60 -29.48
C SER A 16 37.13 13.20 -28.86
N PRO A 17 37.61 13.08 -27.61
CA PRO A 17 37.76 11.78 -26.98
C PRO A 17 36.42 11.05 -26.97
N SER A 18 36.40 9.87 -27.59
CA SER A 18 35.28 8.94 -27.53
C SER A 18 35.05 8.57 -26.07
N TRP A 19 33.87 8.85 -25.55
CA TRP A 19 33.34 8.53 -24.22
C TRP A 19 33.19 7.01 -23.95
N TRP A 20 33.95 6.19 -24.68
CA TRP A 20 33.90 4.75 -24.74
C TRP A 20 35.32 4.20 -24.58
N PRO A 21 35.54 3.10 -23.84
CA PRO A 21 34.58 2.32 -23.08
C PRO A 21 34.31 2.97 -21.73
N LEU A 22 33.07 2.87 -21.25
CA LEU A 22 32.73 3.20 -19.86
C LEU A 22 33.77 2.54 -18.96
N ALA A 23 34.52 3.34 -18.19
CA ALA A 23 35.59 2.83 -17.34
C ALA A 23 35.06 1.66 -16.50
N PRO A 24 35.80 0.56 -16.32
CA PRO A 24 35.30 -0.68 -15.73
C PRO A 24 34.65 -0.49 -14.34
N GLY A 25 34.99 0.58 -13.61
CA GLY A 25 34.34 0.96 -12.36
C GLY A 25 32.85 1.31 -12.46
N TRP A 26 32.34 1.69 -13.64
CA TRP A 26 30.90 1.94 -13.82
C TRP A 26 30.06 0.67 -13.72
N TRP A 27 30.62 -0.49 -14.04
CA TRP A 27 29.92 -1.76 -13.84
C TRP A 27 29.62 -2.02 -12.36
N LEU A 28 30.52 -1.62 -11.46
CA LEU A 28 30.27 -1.71 -10.01
C LEU A 28 29.14 -0.77 -9.59
N VAL A 29 29.10 0.46 -10.13
CA VAL A 29 28.02 1.41 -9.87
C VAL A 29 26.69 0.88 -10.37
N ILE A 30 26.64 0.37 -11.60
CA ILE A 30 25.44 -0.23 -12.19
C ILE A 30 24.98 -1.43 -11.36
N ALA A 31 25.90 -2.34 -11.00
CA ALA A 31 25.58 -3.49 -10.17
C ALA A 31 24.99 -3.08 -8.81
N MET A 32 25.58 -2.05 -8.17
CA MET A 32 25.07 -1.54 -6.91
C MET A 32 23.68 -0.91 -7.05
N VAL A 33 23.44 -0.13 -8.11
CA VAL A 33 22.11 0.44 -8.40
C VAL A 33 21.09 -0.67 -8.63
N VAL A 34 21.41 -1.68 -9.44
CA VAL A 34 20.52 -2.82 -9.68
C VAL A 34 20.23 -3.56 -8.38
N LEU A 35 21.21 -3.75 -7.50
CA LEU A 35 21.01 -4.41 -6.22
C LEU A 35 20.07 -3.62 -5.30
N VAL A 36 20.26 -2.29 -5.22
CA VAL A 36 19.40 -1.40 -4.42
C VAL A 36 17.97 -1.37 -4.96
N VAL A 37 17.81 -1.17 -6.27
CA VAL A 37 16.49 -1.14 -6.91
C VAL A 37 15.81 -2.51 -6.82
N GLY A 38 16.55 -3.59 -7.09
CA GLY A 38 16.06 -4.96 -7.02
C GLY A 38 15.62 -5.35 -5.61
N SER A 39 16.41 -5.02 -4.59
CA SER A 39 16.06 -5.28 -3.19
C SER A 39 14.84 -4.46 -2.73
N ALA A 40 14.77 -3.18 -3.09
CA ALA A 40 13.60 -2.33 -2.81
C ALA A 40 12.34 -2.88 -3.49
N PHE A 41 12.43 -3.25 -4.77
CA PHE A 41 11.33 -3.85 -5.52
C PHE A 41 10.90 -5.19 -4.91
N PHE A 42 11.84 -6.07 -4.58
CA PHE A 42 11.55 -7.35 -3.96
C PHE A 42 10.85 -7.18 -2.61
N TRP A 43 11.33 -6.25 -1.78
CA TRP A 43 10.74 -5.99 -0.47
C TRP A 43 9.32 -5.43 -0.59
N TRP A 44 9.12 -4.50 -1.53
CA TRP A 44 7.80 -3.96 -1.84
C TRP A 44 6.85 -5.03 -2.40
N TRP A 45 7.33 -5.89 -3.30
CA TRP A 45 6.54 -6.97 -3.86
C TRP A 45 6.16 -7.99 -2.77
N ARG A 46 7.10 -8.38 -1.91
CA ARG A 46 6.83 -9.27 -0.78
C ARG A 46 5.81 -8.67 0.19
N ARG A 47 5.89 -7.36 0.46
CA ARG A 47 4.87 -6.64 1.24
C ARG A 47 3.51 -6.65 0.56
N ARG A 48 3.44 -6.43 -0.75
CA ARG A 48 2.18 -6.52 -1.52
C ARG A 48 1.61 -7.93 -1.55
N GLN A 49 2.43 -8.96 -1.70
CA GLN A 49 1.98 -10.36 -1.69
C GLN A 49 1.38 -10.74 -0.33
N ARG A 50 1.97 -10.30 0.78
CA ARG A 50 1.38 -10.51 2.12
C ARG A 50 -0.01 -9.86 2.24
N GLN A 51 -0.16 -8.64 1.72
CA GLN A 51 -1.45 -7.93 1.72
C GLN A 51 -2.48 -8.64 0.86
N ARG A 52 -2.10 -9.10 -0.33
CA ARG A 52 -2.97 -9.89 -1.21
C ARG A 52 -3.45 -11.17 -0.53
N ARG A 53 -2.57 -11.86 0.21
CA ARG A 53 -2.98 -13.06 0.98
C ARG A 53 -3.99 -12.74 2.08
N TRP A 54 -3.81 -11.63 2.81
CA TRP A 54 -4.77 -11.21 3.83
C TRP A 54 -6.11 -10.80 3.22
N LEU A 55 -6.10 -10.10 2.09
CA LEU A 55 -7.31 -9.73 1.35
C LEU A 55 -8.00 -10.95 0.78
N ALA A 56 -7.27 -11.89 0.18
CA ALA A 56 -7.84 -13.13 -0.33
C ALA A 56 -8.49 -13.96 0.79
N ALA A 57 -7.89 -14.00 1.98
CA ALA A 57 -8.50 -14.67 3.14
C ALA A 57 -9.77 -13.94 3.62
N PHE A 58 -9.78 -12.61 3.59
CA PHE A 58 -10.97 -11.81 3.91
C PHE A 58 -12.10 -12.06 2.89
N ASP A 59 -11.77 -12.00 1.60
CA ASP A 59 -12.72 -12.19 0.50
C ASP A 59 -13.28 -13.64 0.48
N ALA A 60 -12.45 -14.64 0.80
CA ALA A 60 -12.90 -16.02 0.94
C ALA A 60 -13.90 -16.19 2.10
N GLU A 61 -13.70 -15.48 3.21
CA GLU A 61 -14.63 -15.53 4.34
C GLU A 61 -15.95 -14.80 4.02
N LEU A 62 -15.89 -13.67 3.30
CA LEU A 62 -17.08 -12.98 2.80
C LEU A 62 -17.85 -13.80 1.77
N ALA A 63 -17.15 -14.56 0.91
CA ALA A 63 -17.78 -15.42 -0.08
C ALA A 63 -18.61 -16.56 0.55
N ARG A 64 -18.30 -16.97 1.79
CA ARG A 64 -19.10 -17.94 2.55
C ARG A 64 -20.42 -17.36 3.05
N ALA A 65 -20.55 -16.04 3.13
CA ALA A 65 -21.77 -15.37 3.58
C ALA A 65 -22.73 -15.12 2.41
N THR A 66 -23.90 -15.77 2.49
CA THR A 66 -24.91 -15.75 1.42
C THR A 66 -25.85 -14.55 1.54
N THR A 67 -26.07 -14.05 2.76
CA THR A 67 -26.98 -12.92 3.01
C THR A 67 -26.23 -11.62 3.32
N PRO A 68 -26.80 -10.44 3.02
CA PRO A 68 -26.21 -9.14 3.36
C PRO A 68 -25.90 -8.99 4.86
N ALA A 69 -26.80 -9.47 5.73
CA ALA A 69 -26.60 -9.46 7.18
C ALA A 69 -25.42 -10.35 7.61
N GLN A 70 -25.29 -11.56 7.04
CA GLN A 70 -24.15 -12.44 7.32
C GLN A 70 -22.83 -11.83 6.82
N ARG A 71 -22.84 -11.12 5.69
CA ARG A 71 -21.64 -10.43 5.18
C ARG A 71 -21.20 -9.33 6.13
N LEU A 72 -22.13 -8.49 6.60
CA LEU A 72 -21.84 -7.45 7.58
C LEU A 72 -21.34 -8.04 8.91
N ALA A 73 -21.93 -9.13 9.38
CA ALA A 73 -21.46 -9.84 10.57
C ALA A 73 -20.06 -10.44 10.38
N ALA A 74 -19.76 -11.04 9.23
CA ALA A 74 -18.43 -11.56 8.93
C ALA A 74 -17.38 -10.41 8.91
N VAL A 75 -17.73 -9.29 8.27
CA VAL A 75 -16.89 -8.08 8.24
C VAL A 75 -16.59 -7.57 9.65
N SER A 76 -17.61 -7.46 10.52
CA SER A 76 -17.43 -6.95 11.88
C SER A 76 -16.56 -7.88 12.73
N VAL A 77 -16.74 -9.20 12.62
CA VAL A 77 -15.90 -10.21 13.30
C VAL A 77 -14.45 -10.14 12.82
N LEU A 78 -14.21 -10.02 11.51
CA LEU A 78 -12.87 -9.92 10.93
C LEU A 78 -12.14 -8.65 11.38
N LEU A 79 -12.83 -7.50 11.39
CA LEU A 79 -12.29 -6.25 11.91
C LEU A 79 -11.96 -6.36 13.40
N ARG A 80 -12.83 -6.99 14.21
CA ARG A 80 -12.59 -7.19 15.65
C ARG A 80 -11.38 -8.09 15.91
N ARG A 81 -11.21 -9.15 15.11
CA ARG A 81 -10.02 -10.01 15.14
C ARG A 81 -8.75 -9.25 14.76
N ALA A 82 -8.81 -8.36 13.76
CA ALA A 82 -7.67 -7.54 13.36
C ALA A 82 -7.33 -6.46 14.40
N ALA A 83 -8.35 -5.82 15.00
CA ALA A 83 -8.18 -4.83 16.04
C ALA A 83 -7.49 -5.41 17.28
N ARG A 84 -7.90 -6.61 17.71
CA ARG A 84 -7.23 -7.35 18.81
C ARG A 84 -5.74 -7.57 18.60
N ARG A 85 -5.30 -7.75 17.34
CA ARG A 85 -3.87 -7.90 17.04
C ARG A 85 -3.07 -6.61 17.21
N VAL A 86 -3.73 -5.45 17.16
CA VAL A 86 -3.11 -4.12 17.28
C VAL A 86 -3.25 -3.57 18.71
N ASP A 87 -4.39 -3.82 19.34
CA ASP A 87 -4.68 -3.38 20.69
C ASP A 87 -5.52 -4.44 21.43
N PRO A 88 -4.96 -5.08 22.48
CA PRO A 88 -5.70 -6.02 23.33
C PRO A 88 -6.92 -5.39 24.01
N GLN A 89 -6.92 -4.07 24.23
CA GLN A 89 -8.05 -3.37 24.85
C GLN A 89 -9.19 -3.09 23.89
N ALA A 90 -9.00 -3.32 22.58
CA ALA A 90 -10.05 -3.11 21.57
C ALA A 90 -11.30 -3.99 21.81
N ASP A 91 -11.16 -5.11 22.53
CA ASP A 91 -12.30 -5.97 22.89
C ASP A 91 -13.31 -5.27 23.83
N ARG A 92 -12.83 -4.31 24.64
CA ARG A 92 -13.66 -3.53 25.57
C ARG A 92 -14.44 -2.41 24.88
N LEU A 93 -14.09 -2.07 23.64
CA LEU A 93 -14.74 -0.99 22.90
C LEU A 93 -16.06 -1.49 22.30
N GLN A 94 -17.12 -0.72 22.51
CA GLN A 94 -18.46 -0.97 21.98
C GLN A 94 -19.08 0.34 21.47
N GLY A 95 -20.04 0.23 20.55
CA GLY A 95 -20.76 1.39 20.00
C GLY A 95 -19.81 2.42 19.37
N ASP A 96 -20.06 3.71 19.62
CA ASP A 96 -19.29 4.79 19.01
C ASP A 96 -17.80 4.76 19.36
N ALA A 97 -17.43 4.27 20.55
CA ALA A 97 -16.03 4.12 20.96
C ALA A 97 -15.27 3.12 20.06
N TRP A 98 -15.96 2.11 19.55
CA TRP A 98 -15.40 1.18 18.56
C TRP A 98 -15.21 1.84 17.20
N LEU A 99 -16.16 2.66 16.74
CA LEU A 99 -16.02 3.38 15.45
C LEU A 99 -14.87 4.40 15.50
N GLN A 100 -14.73 5.12 16.61
CA GLN A 100 -13.62 6.06 16.80
C GLN A 100 -12.26 5.35 16.79
N PHE A 101 -12.19 4.14 17.34
CA PHE A 101 -10.98 3.31 17.22
C PHE A 101 -10.72 2.88 15.78
N LEU A 102 -11.76 2.53 15.03
CA LEU A 102 -11.65 2.19 13.61
C LEU A 102 -11.29 3.38 12.73
N ASP A 103 -11.69 4.61 13.06
CA ASP A 103 -11.21 5.81 12.34
C ASP A 103 -9.73 6.06 12.63
N GLY A 104 -9.28 5.74 13.85
CA GLY A 104 -7.90 5.89 14.27
C GLY A 104 -7.54 7.36 14.50
N ARG A 105 -6.49 7.61 15.29
CA ARG A 105 -6.12 8.97 15.73
C ARG A 105 -5.64 9.90 14.62
N LYS A 106 -5.35 9.38 13.41
CA LYS A 106 -4.69 10.14 12.33
C LYS A 106 -5.58 10.43 11.13
N ARG A 107 -6.78 9.83 11.03
CA ARG A 107 -7.66 10.05 9.88
C ARG A 107 -8.59 11.23 10.20
N LYS A 108 -8.48 12.32 9.43
CA LYS A 108 -9.45 13.43 9.48
C LYS A 108 -10.84 12.96 9.02
N ASP A 109 -10.86 11.97 8.14
CA ASP A 109 -12.08 11.42 7.57
C ASP A 109 -12.60 10.35 8.54
N GLN A 110 -13.57 10.76 9.37
CA GLN A 110 -14.32 9.93 10.32
C GLN A 110 -15.27 8.98 9.58
N VAL A 111 -14.75 8.17 8.67
CA VAL A 111 -15.55 7.36 7.72
C VAL A 111 -16.34 6.24 8.40
N PHE A 112 -15.87 5.74 9.55
CA PHE A 112 -16.57 4.74 10.34
C PHE A 112 -17.52 5.38 11.37
N SER A 113 -17.12 6.46 12.05
CA SER A 113 -17.98 7.11 13.07
C SER A 113 -19.06 8.03 12.50
N GLN A 114 -18.77 8.73 11.40
CA GLN A 114 -19.68 9.69 10.75
C GLN A 114 -20.08 9.32 9.32
N GLY A 115 -19.60 8.19 8.80
CA GLY A 115 -19.84 7.76 7.42
C GLY A 115 -20.60 6.45 7.27
N PRO A 116 -20.61 5.86 6.05
CA PRO A 116 -21.32 4.61 5.77
C PRO A 116 -20.80 3.41 6.59
N GLY A 117 -19.61 3.53 7.20
CA GLY A 117 -19.04 2.49 8.07
C GLY A 117 -19.82 2.24 9.37
N ARG A 118 -20.76 3.11 9.77
CA ARG A 118 -21.67 2.86 10.90
C ARG A 118 -22.51 1.59 10.71
N ALA A 119 -22.85 1.27 9.46
CA ALA A 119 -23.58 0.06 9.10
C ALA A 119 -22.85 -1.25 9.52
N VAL A 120 -21.53 -1.21 9.75
CA VAL A 120 -20.77 -2.37 10.25
C VAL A 120 -21.10 -2.67 11.73
N LEU A 121 -21.48 -1.66 12.50
CA LEU A 121 -21.84 -1.80 13.91
C LEU A 121 -23.29 -2.25 14.09
N GLU A 122 -24.20 -1.61 13.35
CA GLU A 122 -25.65 -1.83 13.47
C GLU A 122 -26.12 -3.02 12.62
N GLY A 123 -25.50 -3.23 11.45
CA GLY A 123 -25.95 -4.21 10.46
C GLY A 123 -25.61 -5.67 10.76
N GLY A 124 -24.72 -5.94 11.73
CA GLY A 124 -24.46 -7.31 12.21
C GLY A 124 -25.57 -7.87 13.10
N PHE A 125 -26.38 -6.99 13.72
CA PHE A 125 -27.48 -7.36 14.61
C PHE A 125 -28.86 -7.17 13.98
N GLN A 126 -28.94 -6.43 12.86
CA GLN A 126 -30.19 -6.27 12.10
C GLN A 126 -30.39 -7.40 11.10
N ARG A 127 -31.57 -8.02 11.13
CA ARG A 127 -31.94 -9.14 10.26
C ARG A 127 -32.13 -8.71 8.79
N ALA A 128 -32.46 -7.44 8.57
CA ALA A 128 -32.63 -6.80 7.25
C ALA A 128 -32.04 -5.38 7.29
N PRO A 129 -30.71 -5.24 7.23
CA PRO A 129 -30.07 -3.94 7.30
C PRO A 129 -30.34 -3.19 5.98
N ALA A 130 -31.01 -2.04 6.06
CA ALA A 130 -31.27 -1.14 4.94
C ALA A 130 -29.98 -0.39 4.57
N VAL A 131 -28.97 -1.12 4.13
CA VAL A 131 -27.66 -0.57 3.76
C VAL A 131 -27.67 -0.36 2.26
N SER A 132 -27.91 0.89 1.85
CA SER A 132 -27.96 1.29 0.45
C SER A 132 -26.66 0.94 -0.30
N ASP A 133 -25.50 0.95 0.38
CA ASP A 133 -24.19 0.73 -0.22
C ASP A 133 -23.34 -0.34 0.51
N LEU A 134 -23.87 -1.56 0.63
CA LEU A 134 -23.13 -2.72 1.15
C LEU A 134 -21.71 -2.88 0.55
N PRO A 135 -21.50 -2.77 -0.78
CA PRO A 135 -20.16 -2.90 -1.37
C PRO A 135 -19.20 -1.77 -0.95
N ALA A 136 -19.69 -0.55 -0.73
CA ALA A 136 -18.85 0.55 -0.24
C ALA A 136 -18.36 0.30 1.19
N VAL A 137 -19.25 -0.23 2.04
CA VAL A 137 -18.93 -0.63 3.41
C VAL A 137 -17.89 -1.76 3.43
N GLU A 138 -18.05 -2.78 2.59
CA GLU A 138 -17.08 -3.86 2.45
C GLU A 138 -15.71 -3.34 1.99
N ALA A 139 -15.68 -2.43 1.01
CA ALA A 139 -14.43 -1.84 0.51
C ALA A 139 -13.70 -1.06 1.60
N LEU A 140 -14.43 -0.26 2.39
CA LEU A 140 -13.87 0.47 3.54
C LEU A 140 -13.32 -0.47 4.60
N ALA A 141 -14.05 -1.54 4.92
CA ALA A 141 -13.61 -2.55 5.86
C ALA A 141 -12.35 -3.28 5.40
N ARG A 142 -12.26 -3.64 4.11
CA ARG A 142 -11.06 -4.25 3.51
C ARG A 142 -9.82 -3.36 3.70
N GLN A 143 -9.94 -2.07 3.42
CA GLN A 143 -8.83 -1.12 3.58
C GLN A 143 -8.38 -1.01 5.05
N ARG A 144 -9.35 -0.92 5.99
CA ARG A 144 -9.01 -0.83 7.42
C ARG A 144 -8.44 -2.13 7.97
N PHE A 145 -8.97 -3.28 7.58
CA PHE A 145 -8.44 -4.60 7.94
C PHE A 145 -6.97 -4.75 7.55
N VAL A 146 -6.61 -4.39 6.31
CA VAL A 146 -5.20 -4.41 5.87
C VAL A 146 -4.34 -3.45 6.68
N THR A 147 -4.86 -2.28 7.04
CA THR A 147 -4.14 -1.29 7.84
C THR A 147 -3.85 -1.82 9.25
N LEU A 148 -4.85 -2.41 9.90
CA LEU A 148 -4.72 -3.05 11.20
C LEU A 148 -3.74 -4.24 11.14
N MET A 149 -3.84 -5.10 10.13
CA MET A 149 -2.94 -6.24 9.95
C MET A 149 -1.48 -5.84 9.67
N ARG A 150 -1.24 -4.63 9.14
CA ARG A 150 0.11 -4.05 9.01
C ARG A 150 0.65 -3.49 10.34
N GLY A 151 -0.11 -3.52 11.42
CA GLY A 151 0.27 -2.96 12.73
C GLY A 151 0.28 -1.43 12.77
N ARG A 152 -0.34 -0.75 11.80
CA ARG A 152 -0.52 0.71 11.86
C ARG A 152 -1.81 1.03 12.59
N ARG A 153 -1.69 1.76 13.71
CA ARG A 153 -2.80 2.39 14.42
C ARG A 153 -3.36 3.56 13.59
#